data_AF-A0AAV2S6B5-F1
#
_entry.id   AF-A0AAV2S6B5-F1
#
_cell.length_a   1.000
_cell.length_b   1.000
_cell.length_c   1.000
_cell.angle_alpha   90.00
_cell.angle_beta   90.00
_cell.angle_gamma   90.00
#
_symmetry.space_group_name_H-M   'P 1'
#
loop_
_entity.id
_entity.type
_entity.pdbx_description
1 polymer ?
#
loop_
_entity_poly.entity_id
_entity_poly.type
_entity_poly.pdbx_seq_one_letter_code
_entity_poly.pdbx_strand_id
1 'polypeptide(L)'
;LHFQITQDQALKYPEVQERLNKAIVLLKDVTAAFCDHITGSIHHIPYAMLYMAKVMKSALQRRFPHILEKDILKTIGNLIYYRYINSAIVAPDAFDIITVNPDQKLNNNQRRNLASIAKILQFAASKKGFGEEAAHLMVLNPFIVECHEKFKDFFQRCCEVEEPDSLYNVTQYSESTLIVKPTIYISLQEILETHQLLLDHEEILAPDIDDPLHILLKDLGECPSLESLAPDSSLGKAGRTELCLALTNKFEVADVSEEKDPRDPMRLFNKTKKLMVDIIRCVEGEDISDMVAAPTIPEQDQKYRALMTSRSAHQQQASLMNNTVLSQGSPVIIDSKLSLHQVKTRLIHNLRRLETQELTSKADNYRTLRSSIASTIVNLKEHRTNRKIELQKLLITAQQLEKKEKFYKEQQQSYQTYLKTCLNNMAMRNKNVHAAIKDNNSKSKGKAIVKYTAVRLQEKGCCLRLKICQMYN
;
A
#
# COMPACT_ATOMS: atom_id res chain seq x y z
N LEU A 1 -28.88 -21.05 -56.40
CA LEU A 1 -27.54 -21.21 -55.83
C LEU A 1 -27.69 -21.65 -54.37
N HIS A 2 -27.50 -22.94 -54.10
CA HIS A 2 -27.53 -23.48 -52.74
C HIS A 2 -26.25 -23.07 -52.00
N PHE A 3 -26.28 -21.93 -51.30
CA PHE A 3 -25.19 -21.45 -50.46
C PHE A 3 -25.12 -22.13 -49.08
N GLN A 4 -26.03 -23.06 -48.78
CA GLN A 4 -25.99 -23.87 -47.56
C GLN A 4 -25.35 -25.21 -47.86
N ILE A 5 -24.02 -25.25 -47.72
CA ILE A 5 -23.23 -26.47 -47.76
C ILE A 5 -22.88 -26.83 -46.31
N THR A 6 -23.04 -28.08 -45.93
CA THR A 6 -22.66 -28.54 -44.58
C THR A 6 -21.14 -28.59 -44.42
N GLN A 7 -20.65 -28.49 -43.19
CA GLN A 7 -19.21 -28.43 -42.91
C GLN A 7 -18.46 -29.64 -43.48
N ASP A 8 -19.02 -30.84 -43.39
CA ASP A 8 -18.43 -32.07 -43.92
C ASP A 8 -18.38 -32.09 -45.45
N GLN A 9 -19.34 -31.46 -46.11
CA GLN A 9 -19.33 -31.33 -47.57
C GLN A 9 -18.31 -30.28 -48.03
N ALA A 10 -18.18 -29.17 -47.29
CA ALA A 10 -17.17 -28.15 -47.58
C ALA A 10 -15.74 -28.68 -47.43
N LEU A 11 -15.51 -29.55 -46.44
CA LEU A 11 -14.22 -30.19 -46.18
C LEU A 11 -13.81 -31.23 -47.23
N LYS A 12 -14.68 -31.63 -48.17
CA LYS A 12 -14.31 -32.51 -49.29
C LYS A 12 -13.58 -31.78 -50.42
N TYR A 13 -13.67 -30.46 -50.48
CA TYR A 13 -13.03 -29.66 -51.53
C TYR A 13 -11.54 -29.40 -51.19
N PRO A 14 -10.60 -29.71 -52.09
CA PRO A 14 -9.17 -29.59 -51.82
C PRO A 14 -8.74 -28.14 -51.57
N GLU A 15 -9.35 -27.16 -52.26
CA GLU A 15 -9.08 -25.74 -52.06
C GLU A 15 -9.44 -25.26 -50.63
N VAL A 16 -10.52 -25.81 -50.07
CA VAL A 16 -10.96 -25.49 -48.70
C VAL A 16 -9.99 -26.07 -47.69
N GLN A 17 -9.55 -27.32 -47.89
CA GLN A 17 -8.55 -27.96 -47.03
C GLN A 17 -7.21 -27.21 -47.06
N GLU A 18 -6.75 -26.80 -48.23
CA GLU A 18 -5.48 -26.06 -48.35
C GLU A 18 -5.53 -24.71 -47.64
N ARG A 19 -6.62 -23.94 -47.84
CA ARG A 19 -6.82 -22.66 -47.14
C ARG A 19 -6.97 -22.84 -45.63
N LEU A 20 -7.67 -23.87 -45.20
CA LEU A 20 -7.82 -24.20 -43.78
C LEU A 20 -6.47 -24.53 -43.14
N ASN A 21 -5.65 -25.35 -43.80
CA ASN A 21 -4.32 -25.71 -43.31
C ASN A 21 -3.41 -24.47 -43.18
N LYS A 22 -3.40 -23.57 -44.18
CA LYS A 22 -2.67 -22.30 -44.10
C LYS A 22 -3.16 -21.43 -42.93
N ALA A 23 -4.47 -21.35 -42.71
CA ALA A 23 -5.05 -20.61 -41.59
C ALA A 23 -4.71 -21.23 -40.23
N ILE A 24 -4.69 -22.57 -40.13
CA ILE A 24 -4.31 -23.30 -38.91
C ILE A 24 -2.85 -23.04 -38.56
N VAL A 25 -1.94 -23.08 -39.54
CA VAL A 25 -0.51 -22.79 -39.32
C VAL A 25 -0.33 -21.36 -38.81
N LEU A 26 -0.93 -20.37 -39.49
CA LEU A 26 -0.86 -18.98 -39.05
C LEU A 26 -1.43 -18.79 -37.65
N LEU A 27 -2.55 -19.46 -37.32
CA LEU A 27 -3.17 -19.38 -36.00
C LEU A 27 -2.26 -19.98 -34.92
N LYS A 28 -1.56 -21.08 -35.21
CA LYS A 28 -0.56 -21.67 -34.30
C LYS A 28 0.60 -20.70 -34.06
N ASP A 29 1.18 -20.14 -35.13
CA ASP A 29 2.33 -19.23 -35.04
C ASP A 29 2.01 -17.99 -34.20
N VAL A 30 0.87 -17.34 -34.47
CA VAL A 30 0.45 -16.15 -33.72
C VAL A 30 0.11 -16.52 -32.27
N THR A 31 -0.59 -17.64 -32.04
CA THR A 31 -0.94 -18.06 -30.67
C THR A 31 0.31 -18.43 -29.86
N ALA A 32 1.31 -19.06 -30.48
CA ALA A 32 2.58 -19.37 -29.86
C ALA A 32 3.30 -18.09 -29.42
N ALA A 33 3.35 -17.07 -30.29
CA ALA A 33 3.95 -15.77 -29.96
C ALA A 33 3.27 -15.10 -28.75
N PHE A 34 1.94 -15.16 -28.65
CA PHE A 34 1.21 -14.68 -27.47
C PHE A 34 1.53 -15.51 -26.21
N CYS A 35 1.52 -16.83 -26.32
CA CYS A 35 1.84 -17.73 -25.22
C CYS A 35 3.25 -17.46 -24.66
N ASP A 36 4.23 -17.31 -25.54
CA ASP A 36 5.63 -17.06 -25.16
C ASP A 36 5.79 -15.68 -24.51
N HIS A 37 5.13 -14.63 -25.04
CA HIS A 37 5.14 -13.31 -24.42
C HIS A 37 4.47 -13.29 -23.04
N ILE A 38 3.32 -13.96 -22.88
CA ILE A 38 2.62 -14.02 -21.59
C ILE A 38 3.50 -14.76 -20.57
N THR A 39 4.02 -15.92 -20.94
CA THR A 39 4.79 -16.78 -20.02
C THR A 39 6.19 -16.23 -19.70
N GLY A 40 6.72 -15.33 -20.54
CA GLY A 40 7.97 -14.60 -20.33
C GLY A 40 7.83 -13.27 -19.58
N SER A 41 6.61 -12.75 -19.37
CA SER A 41 6.38 -11.40 -18.82
C SER A 41 5.85 -11.36 -17.39
N ILE A 42 6.13 -12.39 -16.58
CA ILE A 42 5.65 -12.50 -15.18
C ILE A 42 5.87 -11.24 -14.34
N HIS A 43 7.00 -10.55 -14.51
CA HIS A 43 7.35 -9.33 -13.77
C HIS A 43 6.46 -8.11 -14.06
N HIS A 44 5.66 -8.16 -15.13
CA HIS A 44 4.68 -7.11 -15.44
C HIS A 44 3.33 -7.34 -14.75
N ILE A 45 3.12 -8.51 -14.15
CA ILE A 45 1.90 -8.79 -13.39
C ILE A 45 2.02 -8.11 -12.02
N PRO A 46 1.00 -7.33 -11.59
CA PRO A 46 1.04 -6.66 -10.30
C PRO A 46 1.25 -7.65 -9.15
N TYR A 47 2.11 -7.28 -8.20
CA TYR A 47 2.41 -8.11 -7.01
C TYR A 47 1.14 -8.59 -6.30
N ALA A 48 0.14 -7.73 -6.11
CA ALA A 48 -1.12 -8.09 -5.44
C ALA A 48 -1.84 -9.25 -6.15
N MET A 49 -1.81 -9.30 -7.49
CA MET A 49 -2.41 -10.40 -8.25
C MET A 49 -1.64 -11.71 -8.05
N LEU A 50 -0.30 -11.64 -8.08
CA LEU A 50 0.56 -12.80 -7.83
C LEU A 50 0.42 -13.32 -6.39
N TYR A 51 0.34 -12.41 -5.42
CA TYR A 51 0.12 -12.75 -4.01
C TYR A 51 -1.25 -13.41 -3.80
N MET A 52 -2.32 -12.88 -4.41
CA MET A 52 -3.63 -13.54 -4.38
C MET A 52 -3.59 -14.95 -4.98
N ALA A 53 -2.84 -15.16 -6.07
CA ALA A 53 -2.66 -16.49 -6.65
C ALA A 53 -1.95 -17.45 -5.68
N LYS A 54 -0.89 -16.99 -4.99
CA LYS A 54 -0.20 -17.75 -3.93
C LYS A 54 -1.13 -18.11 -2.78
N VAL A 55 -1.89 -17.14 -2.25
CA VAL A 55 -2.84 -17.35 -1.15
C VAL A 55 -3.93 -18.35 -1.58
N MET A 56 -4.47 -18.19 -2.80
CA MET A 56 -5.47 -19.10 -3.36
C MET A 56 -4.92 -20.52 -3.51
N LYS A 57 -3.69 -20.69 -4.01
CA LYS A 57 -3.01 -22.00 -4.10
C LYS A 57 -2.96 -22.69 -2.74
N SER A 58 -2.41 -22.00 -1.75
CA SER A 58 -2.24 -22.52 -0.38
C SER A 58 -3.58 -22.83 0.30
N ALA A 59 -4.59 -21.98 0.11
CA ALA A 59 -5.93 -22.20 0.65
C ALA A 59 -6.62 -23.42 0.02
N LEU A 60 -6.51 -23.59 -1.29
CA LEU A 60 -7.07 -24.74 -2.01
C LEU A 60 -6.35 -26.04 -1.63
N GLN A 61 -5.02 -26.02 -1.52
CA GLN A 61 -4.24 -27.18 -1.08
C GLN A 61 -4.60 -27.60 0.34
N ARG A 62 -4.80 -26.64 1.26
CA ARG A 62 -5.20 -26.92 2.65
C ARG A 62 -6.61 -27.49 2.73
N ARG A 63 -7.55 -26.94 1.96
CA ARG A 63 -8.97 -27.35 1.98
C ARG A 63 -9.20 -28.67 1.25
N PHE A 64 -8.43 -28.96 0.20
CA PHE A 64 -8.58 -30.14 -0.65
C PHE A 64 -7.25 -30.87 -0.84
N PRO A 65 -6.69 -31.49 0.21
CA PRO A 65 -5.35 -32.10 0.17
C PRO A 65 -5.25 -33.32 -0.76
N HIS A 66 -6.38 -33.92 -1.13
CA HIS A 66 -6.47 -35.07 -2.05
C HIS A 66 -6.42 -34.65 -3.54
N ILE A 67 -6.60 -33.36 -3.85
CA ILE A 67 -6.56 -32.85 -5.22
C ILE A 67 -5.10 -32.67 -5.64
N LEU A 68 -4.78 -33.15 -6.85
CA LEU A 68 -3.44 -32.99 -7.42
C LEU A 68 -3.14 -31.52 -7.70
N GLU A 69 -1.90 -31.10 -7.44
CA GLU A 69 -1.45 -29.71 -7.64
C GLU A 69 -1.75 -29.19 -9.07
N LYS A 70 -1.63 -30.06 -10.09
CA LYS A 70 -1.94 -29.71 -11.48
C LYS A 70 -3.39 -29.22 -11.68
N ASP A 71 -4.34 -29.70 -10.89
CA ASP A 71 -5.75 -29.31 -11.00
C ASP A 71 -6.02 -28.01 -10.22
N ILE A 72 -5.27 -27.76 -9.14
CA ILE A 72 -5.25 -26.47 -8.44
C ILE A 72 -4.64 -25.39 -9.35
N LEU A 73 -3.57 -25.71 -10.08
CA LEU A 73 -2.94 -24.80 -11.05
C LEU A 73 -3.90 -24.37 -12.17
N LYS A 74 -4.84 -25.22 -12.59
CA LYS A 74 -5.89 -24.81 -13.55
C LYS A 74 -6.80 -23.73 -12.98
N THR A 75 -7.10 -23.78 -11.68
CA THR A 75 -7.91 -22.76 -11.00
C THR A 75 -7.15 -21.44 -10.91
N ILE A 76 -5.84 -21.50 -10.63
CA ILE A 76 -4.96 -20.32 -10.67
C ILE A 76 -4.88 -19.76 -12.09
N GLY A 77 -4.78 -20.62 -13.10
CA GLY A 77 -4.84 -20.22 -14.51
C GLY A 77 -6.15 -19.53 -14.87
N ASN A 78 -7.27 -19.93 -14.27
CA ASN A 78 -8.54 -19.22 -14.44
C ASN A 78 -8.50 -17.79 -13.87
N LEU A 79 -7.85 -17.57 -12.73
CA LEU A 79 -7.66 -16.23 -12.16
C LEU A 79 -6.75 -15.36 -13.04
N ILE A 80 -5.53 -15.85 -13.32
CA ILE A 80 -4.48 -15.07 -13.97
C ILE A 80 -4.75 -14.93 -15.47
N TYR A 81 -5.03 -16.03 -16.16
CA TYR A 81 -5.25 -15.97 -17.61
C TYR A 81 -6.70 -15.59 -17.94
N TYR A 82 -7.69 -16.37 -17.50
CA TYR A 82 -9.07 -16.18 -17.98
C TYR A 82 -9.73 -14.89 -17.47
N ARG A 83 -9.57 -14.55 -16.19
CA ARG A 83 -10.23 -13.37 -15.61
C ARG A 83 -9.47 -12.07 -15.85
N TYR A 84 -8.14 -12.11 -15.83
CA TYR A 84 -7.30 -10.91 -15.96
C TYR A 84 -6.80 -10.67 -17.40
N ILE A 85 -6.24 -11.66 -18.08
CA ILE A 85 -5.59 -11.46 -19.40
C ILE A 85 -6.57 -11.64 -20.58
N ASN A 86 -7.41 -12.68 -20.56
CA ASN A 86 -8.20 -13.10 -21.72
C ASN A 86 -9.16 -12.01 -22.21
N SER A 87 -9.85 -11.32 -21.30
CA SER A 87 -10.75 -10.20 -21.63
C SER A 87 -10.00 -9.06 -22.34
N ALA A 88 -8.76 -8.81 -21.93
CA ALA A 88 -7.91 -7.78 -22.50
C ALA A 88 -7.41 -8.15 -23.92
N ILE A 89 -7.20 -9.45 -24.20
CA ILE A 89 -6.90 -9.94 -25.56
C ILE A 89 -8.12 -9.82 -26.48
N VAL A 90 -9.32 -10.17 -25.99
CA VAL A 90 -10.56 -10.16 -26.80
C VAL A 90 -11.02 -8.74 -27.15
N ALA A 91 -10.87 -7.79 -26.20
CA ALA A 91 -11.31 -6.42 -26.37
C ALA A 91 -10.23 -5.41 -25.93
N PRO A 92 -9.08 -5.34 -26.63
CA PRO A 92 -7.96 -4.51 -26.20
C PRO A 92 -8.28 -3.01 -26.25
N ASP A 93 -9.31 -2.61 -27.00
CA ASP A 93 -9.83 -1.24 -27.01
C ASP A 93 -10.62 -0.87 -25.74
N ALA A 94 -11.30 -1.83 -25.12
CA ALA A 94 -12.07 -1.60 -23.89
C ALA A 94 -11.19 -1.60 -22.63
N PHE A 95 -10.00 -2.19 -22.71
CA PHE A 95 -9.01 -2.27 -21.64
C PHE A 95 -7.85 -1.27 -21.84
N ASP A 96 -8.01 -0.28 -22.73
CA ASP A 96 -7.03 0.76 -23.02
C ASP A 96 -5.63 0.25 -23.41
N ILE A 97 -5.53 -0.97 -23.96
CA ILE A 97 -4.27 -1.55 -24.44
C ILE A 97 -3.84 -0.89 -25.75
N ILE A 98 -4.81 -0.63 -26.63
CA ILE A 98 -4.57 0.04 -27.91
C ILE A 98 -5.29 1.38 -27.95
N THR A 99 -4.58 2.40 -28.40
CA THR A 99 -5.14 3.73 -28.65
C THR A 99 -5.76 3.74 -30.04
N VAL A 100 -6.99 3.24 -30.14
CA VAL A 100 -7.74 3.39 -31.39
C VAL A 100 -8.29 4.81 -31.45
N ASN A 101 -8.28 5.42 -32.64
CA ASN A 101 -8.93 6.72 -32.82
C ASN A 101 -10.39 6.62 -32.35
N PRO A 102 -10.99 7.65 -31.71
CA PRO A 102 -12.35 7.58 -31.17
C PRO A 102 -13.43 7.23 -32.20
N ASP A 103 -13.14 7.39 -33.51
CA ASP A 103 -14.03 7.05 -34.63
C ASP A 103 -13.67 5.71 -35.32
N GLN A 104 -12.58 5.04 -34.92
CA GLN A 104 -12.20 3.70 -35.39
C GLN A 104 -12.38 2.71 -34.24
N LYS A 105 -13.33 1.78 -34.37
CA LYS A 105 -13.37 0.58 -33.53
C LYS A 105 -12.58 -0.53 -34.22
N LEU A 106 -12.11 -1.52 -33.46
CA LEU A 106 -11.60 -2.75 -34.06
C LEU A 106 -12.61 -3.31 -35.06
N ASN A 107 -12.14 -3.64 -36.25
CA ASN A 107 -12.96 -4.30 -37.26
C ASN A 107 -13.42 -5.67 -36.73
N ASN A 108 -14.62 -6.10 -37.11
CA ASN A 108 -15.19 -7.41 -36.78
C ASN A 108 -14.22 -8.56 -37.08
N ASN A 109 -13.46 -8.48 -38.18
CA ASN A 109 -12.45 -9.47 -38.52
C ASN A 109 -11.30 -9.52 -37.51
N GLN A 110 -10.84 -8.35 -37.04
CA GLN A 110 -9.77 -8.29 -36.03
C GLN A 110 -10.24 -8.84 -34.69
N ARG A 111 -11.45 -8.47 -34.24
CA ARG A 111 -12.05 -9.06 -33.03
C ARG A 111 -12.20 -10.56 -33.14
N ARG A 112 -12.63 -11.08 -34.30
CA ARG A 112 -12.78 -12.53 -34.52
C ARG A 112 -11.44 -13.26 -34.50
N ASN A 113 -10.38 -12.65 -35.02
CA ASN A 113 -9.04 -13.22 -34.99
C ASN A 113 -8.50 -13.27 -33.54
N LEU A 114 -8.63 -12.16 -32.80
CA LEU A 114 -8.24 -12.09 -31.38
C LEU A 114 -9.04 -13.07 -30.51
N ALA A 115 -10.35 -13.18 -30.75
CA ALA A 115 -11.19 -14.15 -30.04
C ALA A 115 -10.78 -15.60 -30.32
N SER A 116 -10.34 -15.92 -31.55
CA SER A 116 -9.82 -17.24 -31.90
C SER A 116 -8.53 -17.56 -31.14
N ILE A 117 -7.59 -16.60 -31.07
CA ILE A 117 -6.34 -16.74 -30.30
C ILE A 117 -6.66 -16.92 -28.81
N ALA A 118 -7.50 -16.05 -28.25
CA ALA A 118 -7.92 -16.09 -26.86
C ALA A 118 -8.58 -17.42 -26.49
N LYS A 119 -9.40 -17.99 -27.39
CA LYS A 119 -10.03 -19.31 -27.21
C LYS A 119 -9.02 -20.44 -27.12
N ILE A 120 -7.99 -20.46 -27.99
CA ILE A 120 -6.95 -21.51 -27.95
C ILE A 120 -6.12 -21.39 -26.67
N LEU A 121 -5.72 -20.18 -26.29
CA LEU A 121 -4.99 -19.94 -25.05
C LEU A 121 -5.83 -20.29 -23.81
N GLN A 122 -7.14 -20.04 -23.82
CA GLN A 122 -8.07 -20.47 -22.77
C GLN A 122 -8.13 -22.00 -22.67
N PHE A 123 -8.18 -22.70 -23.79
CA PHE A 123 -8.14 -24.16 -23.85
C PHE A 123 -6.81 -24.70 -23.31
N ALA A 124 -5.69 -24.06 -23.65
CA ALA A 124 -4.38 -24.38 -23.08
C ALA A 124 -4.33 -24.14 -21.57
N ALA A 125 -4.82 -23.00 -21.06
CA ALA A 125 -4.84 -22.68 -19.63
C ALA A 125 -5.69 -23.66 -18.81
N SER A 126 -6.77 -24.20 -19.38
CA SER A 126 -7.71 -25.12 -18.71
C SER A 126 -7.47 -26.61 -19.01
N LYS A 127 -6.46 -26.94 -19.83
CA LYS A 127 -6.20 -28.30 -20.35
C LYS A 127 -7.44 -28.93 -21.02
N LYS A 128 -8.12 -28.14 -21.86
CA LYS A 128 -9.26 -28.58 -22.68
C LYS A 128 -8.84 -28.66 -24.15
N GLY A 129 -9.45 -29.55 -24.92
CA GLY A 129 -9.22 -29.69 -26.36
C GLY A 129 -10.51 -29.59 -27.16
N PHE A 130 -10.39 -29.56 -28.48
CA PHE A 130 -11.52 -29.72 -29.37
C PHE A 130 -11.98 -31.19 -29.38
N GLY A 131 -13.30 -31.40 -29.27
CA GLY A 131 -13.95 -32.70 -29.38
C GLY A 131 -14.53 -32.96 -30.78
N GLU A 132 -15.36 -33.99 -30.90
CA GLU A 132 -15.93 -34.45 -32.17
C GLU A 132 -16.83 -33.41 -32.86
N GLU A 133 -17.48 -32.53 -32.09
CA GLU A 133 -18.28 -31.40 -32.61
C GLU A 133 -17.48 -30.47 -33.54
N ALA A 134 -16.15 -30.45 -33.40
CA ALA A 134 -15.24 -29.66 -34.21
C ALA A 134 -14.05 -30.52 -34.68
N ALA A 135 -14.32 -31.68 -35.27
CA ALA A 135 -13.30 -32.65 -35.72
C ALA A 135 -12.15 -32.02 -36.55
N HIS A 136 -12.47 -31.11 -37.45
CA HIS A 136 -11.51 -30.37 -38.28
C HIS A 136 -10.48 -29.51 -37.48
N LEU A 137 -10.77 -29.17 -36.22
CA LEU A 137 -9.88 -28.42 -35.32
C LEU A 137 -9.11 -29.32 -34.35
N MET A 138 -9.37 -30.63 -34.30
CA MET A 138 -8.65 -31.56 -33.41
C MET A 138 -7.14 -31.62 -33.71
N VAL A 139 -6.73 -31.23 -34.92
CA VAL A 139 -5.32 -31.06 -35.32
C VAL A 139 -4.58 -29.99 -34.48
N LEU A 140 -5.32 -29.14 -33.77
CA LEU A 140 -4.78 -28.17 -32.82
C LEU A 140 -4.52 -28.76 -31.43
N ASN A 141 -5.11 -29.91 -31.07
CA ASN A 141 -5.00 -30.48 -29.72
C ASN A 141 -3.54 -30.74 -29.28
N PRO A 142 -2.63 -31.28 -30.13
CA PRO A 142 -1.22 -31.43 -29.75
C PRO A 142 -0.55 -30.10 -29.41
N PHE A 143 -0.85 -29.04 -30.18
CA PHE A 143 -0.33 -27.69 -29.94
C PHE A 143 -0.92 -27.08 -28.64
N ILE A 144 -2.19 -27.31 -28.37
CA ILE A 144 -2.82 -26.87 -27.11
C ILE A 144 -2.14 -27.53 -25.89
N VAL A 145 -1.76 -28.80 -26.00
CA VAL A 145 -1.03 -29.51 -24.93
C VAL A 145 0.36 -28.92 -24.74
N GLU A 146 1.08 -28.58 -25.81
CA GLU A 146 2.37 -27.90 -25.72
C GLU A 146 2.26 -26.55 -25.00
N CYS A 147 1.29 -25.70 -25.40
CA CYS A 147 1.02 -24.44 -24.72
C CYS A 147 0.58 -24.66 -23.26
N HIS A 148 -0.15 -25.73 -22.95
CA HIS A 148 -0.58 -26.04 -21.59
C HIS A 148 0.61 -26.29 -20.65
N GLU A 149 1.63 -27.04 -21.08
CA GLU A 149 2.80 -27.27 -20.24
C GLU A 149 3.56 -25.95 -19.96
N LYS A 150 3.70 -25.07 -20.97
CA LYS A 150 4.26 -23.71 -20.75
C LYS A 150 3.44 -22.90 -19.75
N PHE A 151 2.11 -22.94 -19.86
CA PHE A 151 1.22 -22.24 -18.94
C PHE A 151 1.27 -22.79 -17.52
N LYS A 152 1.35 -24.11 -17.37
CA LYS A 152 1.45 -24.79 -16.08
C LYS A 152 2.69 -24.33 -15.32
N ASP A 153 3.85 -24.33 -15.97
CA ASP A 153 5.10 -23.85 -15.37
C ASP A 153 5.05 -22.35 -15.05
N PHE A 154 4.39 -21.56 -15.91
CA PHE A 154 4.16 -20.15 -15.66
C PHE A 154 3.25 -19.89 -14.45
N PHE A 155 2.12 -20.60 -14.31
CA PHE A 155 1.22 -20.44 -13.17
C PHE A 155 1.85 -20.89 -11.86
N GLN A 156 2.72 -21.90 -11.90
CA GLN A 156 3.51 -22.30 -10.75
C GLN A 156 4.43 -21.17 -10.30
N ARG A 157 5.21 -20.58 -11.22
CA ARG A 157 6.07 -19.41 -10.94
C ARG A 157 5.27 -18.19 -10.44
N CYS A 158 4.05 -17.98 -10.94
CA CYS A 158 3.19 -16.89 -10.46
C CYS A 158 2.81 -17.00 -8.98
N CYS A 159 2.91 -18.18 -8.38
CA CYS A 159 2.63 -18.40 -6.96
C CYS A 159 3.88 -18.29 -6.07
N GLU A 160 5.07 -18.21 -6.66
CA GLU A 160 6.36 -18.17 -5.96
C GLU A 160 6.74 -16.71 -5.67
N VAL A 161 6.07 -16.14 -4.67
CA VAL A 161 6.11 -14.71 -4.37
C VAL A 161 6.45 -14.49 -2.89
N GLU A 162 7.22 -13.43 -2.59
CA GLU A 162 7.55 -13.05 -1.21
C GLU A 162 6.31 -12.60 -0.41
N GLU A 163 6.34 -12.78 0.91
CA GLU A 163 5.28 -12.27 1.80
C GLU A 163 5.25 -10.72 1.82
N PRO A 164 4.08 -10.10 2.06
CA PRO A 164 3.94 -8.64 2.04
C PRO A 164 4.84 -7.98 3.08
N ASP A 165 4.97 -8.57 4.27
CA ASP A 165 5.81 -8.08 5.36
C ASP A 165 7.27 -7.96 4.93
N SER A 166 7.77 -8.96 4.20
CA SER A 166 9.13 -8.97 3.65
C SER A 166 9.27 -7.97 2.50
N LEU A 167 8.29 -7.92 1.58
CA LEU A 167 8.35 -7.06 0.41
C LEU A 167 8.33 -5.57 0.80
N TYR A 168 7.41 -5.18 1.69
CA TYR A 168 7.22 -3.81 2.14
C TYR A 168 8.08 -3.46 3.36
N ASN A 169 8.85 -4.43 3.88
CA ASN A 169 9.64 -4.31 5.11
C ASN A 169 8.82 -3.80 6.31
N VAL A 170 7.56 -4.20 6.38
CA VAL A 170 6.65 -3.84 7.48
C VAL A 170 6.83 -4.84 8.60
N THR A 171 6.88 -4.34 9.83
CA THR A 171 6.92 -5.15 11.05
C THR A 171 5.80 -4.72 11.98
N GLN A 172 5.53 -5.50 13.01
CA GLN A 172 4.56 -5.18 14.06
C GLN A 172 4.79 -3.83 14.77
N TYR A 173 5.99 -3.25 14.66
CA TYR A 173 6.34 -1.96 15.26
C TYR A 173 6.32 -0.81 14.25
N SER A 174 6.13 -1.10 12.97
CA SER A 174 6.20 -0.09 11.90
C SER A 174 5.10 0.95 12.02
N GLU A 175 3.93 0.57 12.55
CA GLU A 175 2.84 1.52 12.84
C GLU A 175 3.24 2.50 13.96
N SER A 176 3.84 2.01 15.05
CA SER A 176 4.35 2.84 16.14
C SER A 176 5.52 3.74 15.74
N THR A 177 6.20 3.44 14.63
CA THR A 177 7.29 4.27 14.09
C THR A 177 6.86 5.19 12.94
N LEU A 178 5.57 5.20 12.58
CA LEU A 178 5.04 6.14 11.59
C LEU A 178 5.14 7.59 12.11
N ILE A 179 6.03 8.37 11.48
CA ILE A 179 6.17 9.80 11.75
C ILE A 179 4.91 10.57 11.30
N VAL A 180 4.21 10.06 10.30
CA VAL A 180 3.00 10.67 9.73
C VAL A 180 1.83 9.72 9.92
N LYS A 181 0.78 10.21 10.57
CA LYS A 181 -0.46 9.44 10.79
C LYS A 181 -1.11 9.10 9.45
N PRO A 182 -1.65 7.88 9.28
CA PRO A 182 -2.31 7.50 8.04
C PRO A 182 -3.55 8.39 7.83
N THR A 183 -3.65 8.96 6.63
CA THR A 183 -4.80 9.79 6.24
C THR A 183 -5.64 9.02 5.23
N ILE A 184 -6.94 8.93 5.47
CA ILE A 184 -7.89 8.32 4.55
C ILE A 184 -8.72 9.42 3.88
N TYR A 185 -9.00 9.21 2.60
CA TYR A 185 -9.95 10.02 1.83
C TYR A 185 -11.18 9.15 1.64
N ILE A 186 -12.28 9.54 2.25
CA ILE A 186 -13.53 8.78 2.23
C ILE A 186 -14.70 9.75 2.10
N SER A 187 -15.67 9.41 1.27
CA SER A 187 -16.88 10.22 1.12
C SER A 187 -17.80 10.07 2.32
N LEU A 188 -18.62 11.09 2.58
CA LEU A 188 -19.60 11.03 3.67
C LEU A 188 -20.57 9.83 3.51
N GLN A 189 -20.96 9.50 2.29
CA GLN A 189 -21.81 8.34 2.01
C GLN A 189 -21.10 7.03 2.35
N GLU A 190 -19.84 6.85 1.94
CA GLU A 190 -19.06 5.65 2.26
C GLU A 190 -18.85 5.49 3.77
N ILE A 191 -18.66 6.59 4.52
CA ILE A 191 -18.59 6.54 5.99
C ILE A 191 -19.89 5.99 6.57
N LEU A 192 -21.04 6.52 6.15
CA LEU A 192 -22.35 6.10 6.66
C LEU A 192 -22.65 4.64 6.32
N GLU A 193 -22.38 4.23 5.09
CA GLU A 193 -22.54 2.83 4.65
C GLU A 193 -21.62 1.90 5.44
N THR A 194 -20.36 2.29 5.66
CA THR A 194 -19.42 1.50 6.46
C THR A 194 -19.88 1.39 7.91
N HIS A 195 -20.33 2.49 8.52
CA HIS A 195 -20.84 2.49 9.90
C HIS A 195 -22.09 1.61 10.03
N GLN A 196 -23.04 1.72 9.09
CA GLN A 196 -24.23 0.89 9.09
C GLN A 196 -23.89 -0.61 8.98
N LEU A 197 -22.99 -0.97 8.06
CA LEU A 197 -22.55 -2.36 7.90
C LEU A 197 -21.85 -2.92 9.15
N LEU A 198 -21.13 -2.08 9.90
CA LEU A 198 -20.51 -2.47 11.15
C LEU A 198 -21.55 -2.72 12.25
N LEU A 199 -22.58 -1.88 12.37
CA LEU A 199 -23.67 -2.08 13.33
C LEU A 199 -24.52 -3.30 12.99
N ASP A 200 -24.87 -3.48 11.71
CA ASP A 200 -25.71 -4.60 11.25
C ASP A 200 -25.04 -5.98 11.43
N HIS A 201 -23.72 -6.01 11.45
CA HIS A 201 -22.92 -7.25 11.50
C HIS A 201 -21.96 -7.30 12.69
N GLU A 202 -22.20 -6.51 13.73
CA GLU A 202 -21.36 -6.41 14.93
C GLU A 202 -21.10 -7.78 15.56
N GLU A 203 -22.15 -8.58 15.78
CA GLU A 203 -22.07 -9.92 16.40
C GLU A 203 -21.28 -10.94 15.56
N ILE A 204 -21.20 -10.73 14.23
CA ILE A 204 -20.49 -11.63 13.31
C ILE A 204 -19.01 -11.23 13.22
N LEU A 205 -18.72 -9.93 13.26
CA LEU A 205 -17.36 -9.38 13.14
C LEU A 205 -16.58 -9.50 14.46
N ALA A 206 -17.25 -9.24 15.58
CA ALA A 206 -16.70 -9.32 16.93
C ALA A 206 -17.59 -10.24 17.79
N PRO A 207 -17.38 -11.58 17.72
CA PRO A 207 -18.13 -12.52 18.54
C PRO A 207 -17.70 -12.48 20.03
N ASP A 208 -16.49 -11.98 20.30
CA ASP A 208 -15.94 -11.86 21.64
C ASP A 208 -16.42 -10.58 22.32
N ILE A 209 -17.07 -10.71 23.48
CA ILE A 209 -17.69 -9.59 24.22
C ILE A 209 -16.68 -8.49 24.61
N ASP A 210 -15.40 -8.86 24.77
CA ASP A 210 -14.32 -7.95 25.15
C ASP A 210 -13.59 -7.34 23.94
N ASP A 211 -14.10 -7.51 22.71
CA ASP A 211 -13.48 -6.92 21.52
C ASP A 211 -13.48 -5.38 21.59
N PRO A 212 -12.34 -4.72 21.31
CA PRO A 212 -12.26 -3.25 21.27
C PRO A 212 -13.25 -2.57 20.32
N LEU A 213 -13.75 -3.28 19.30
CA LEU A 213 -14.75 -2.79 18.35
C LEU A 213 -16.06 -2.40 19.06
N HIS A 214 -16.51 -3.19 20.04
CA HIS A 214 -17.73 -2.89 20.81
C HIS A 214 -17.61 -1.55 21.55
N ILE A 215 -16.43 -1.26 22.09
CA ILE A 215 -16.14 0.02 22.77
C ILE A 215 -16.19 1.18 21.77
N LEU A 216 -15.66 0.98 20.56
CA LEU A 216 -15.67 2.01 19.52
C LEU A 216 -17.09 2.28 19.00
N LEU A 217 -17.86 1.24 18.69
CA LEU A 217 -19.24 1.37 18.19
C LEU A 217 -20.16 2.00 19.24
N LYS A 218 -20.02 1.60 20.51
CA LYS A 218 -20.78 2.20 21.62
C LYS A 218 -20.51 3.70 21.78
N ASP A 219 -19.26 4.13 21.61
CA ASP A 219 -18.89 5.54 21.65
C ASP A 219 -19.39 6.32 20.42
N LEU A 220 -19.43 5.66 19.26
CA LEU A 220 -19.91 6.26 18.01
C LEU A 220 -21.44 6.42 17.99
N GLY A 221 -22.15 5.53 18.68
CA GLY A 221 -23.60 5.57 18.82
C GLY A 221 -24.35 5.16 17.56
N GLU A 222 -25.58 5.64 17.40
CA GLU A 222 -26.41 5.35 16.24
C GLU A 222 -25.87 6.02 14.96
N CYS A 223 -26.06 5.38 13.81
CA CYS A 223 -25.62 5.91 12.53
C CYS A 223 -26.39 7.22 12.18
N PRO A 224 -25.71 8.36 12.04
CA PRO A 224 -26.36 9.63 11.73
C PRO A 224 -26.90 9.65 10.29
N SER A 225 -27.96 10.43 10.05
CA SER A 225 -28.48 10.61 8.69
C SER A 225 -27.64 11.61 7.89
N LEU A 226 -27.61 11.48 6.56
CA LEU A 226 -26.89 12.40 5.67
C LEU A 226 -27.35 13.86 5.85
N GLU A 227 -28.62 14.07 6.19
CA GLU A 227 -29.21 15.39 6.44
C GLU A 227 -28.67 16.03 7.73
N SER A 228 -28.44 15.22 8.77
CA SER A 228 -27.89 15.69 10.05
C SER A 228 -26.42 16.11 9.96
N LEU A 229 -25.65 15.50 9.06
CA LEU A 229 -24.23 15.76 8.89
C LEU A 229 -23.93 16.92 7.94
N ALA A 230 -24.84 17.23 7.02
CA ALA A 230 -24.61 18.25 5.99
C ALA A 230 -25.87 19.10 5.69
N PRO A 231 -26.38 19.86 6.68
CA PRO A 231 -27.66 20.59 6.58
C PRO A 231 -27.68 21.66 5.47
N ASP A 232 -26.53 22.20 5.07
CA ASP A 232 -26.42 23.33 4.12
C ASP A 232 -26.18 22.92 2.66
N SER A 233 -26.21 21.61 2.34
CA SER A 233 -25.87 21.11 1.01
C SER A 233 -26.98 20.27 0.39
N SER A 234 -27.22 20.46 -0.91
CA SER A 234 -28.21 19.65 -1.65
C SER A 234 -27.85 18.16 -1.52
N LEU A 235 -28.78 17.31 -1.06
CA LEU A 235 -28.53 15.91 -0.67
C LEU A 235 -27.61 15.12 -1.63
N GLY A 236 -27.78 15.28 -2.95
CA GLY A 236 -26.96 14.60 -3.95
C GLY A 236 -25.50 15.05 -4.07
N LYS A 237 -25.13 16.19 -3.45
CA LYS A 237 -23.76 16.71 -3.36
C LYS A 237 -23.12 16.41 -2.00
N ALA A 238 -23.91 16.34 -0.93
CA ALA A 238 -23.47 16.00 0.42
C ALA A 238 -22.83 14.59 0.48
N GLY A 239 -23.46 13.61 -0.18
CA GLY A 239 -22.93 12.24 -0.21
C GLY A 239 -21.59 12.11 -0.93
N ARG A 240 -21.28 13.03 -1.86
CA ARG A 240 -20.01 13.07 -2.62
C ARG A 240 -18.93 13.93 -1.98
N THR A 241 -19.20 14.51 -0.81
CA THR A 241 -18.19 15.31 -0.11
C THR A 241 -17.10 14.38 0.40
N GLU A 242 -15.91 14.47 -0.20
CA GLU A 242 -14.72 13.75 0.23
C GLU A 242 -14.17 14.40 1.51
N LEU A 243 -13.99 13.60 2.56
CA LEU A 243 -13.38 14.00 3.81
C LEU A 243 -11.97 13.40 3.91
N CYS A 244 -11.02 14.21 4.37
CA CYS A 244 -9.68 13.76 4.71
C CYS A 244 -9.60 13.55 6.22
N LEU A 245 -9.47 12.30 6.65
CA LEU A 245 -9.43 11.94 8.07
C LEU A 245 -8.05 11.39 8.42
N ALA A 246 -7.38 12.02 9.38
CA ALA A 246 -6.15 11.48 9.95
C ALA A 246 -6.51 10.47 11.04
N LEU A 247 -6.12 9.21 10.85
CA LEU A 247 -6.44 8.14 11.79
C LEU A 247 -5.56 8.21 13.03
N THR A 248 -6.19 8.00 14.19
CA THR A 248 -5.52 7.91 15.49
C THR A 248 -6.03 6.69 16.21
N ASN A 249 -5.13 5.84 16.68
CA ASN A 249 -5.52 4.70 17.50
C ASN A 249 -5.95 5.19 18.89
N LYS A 250 -7.18 4.85 19.29
CA LYS A 250 -7.72 5.19 20.62
C LYS A 250 -7.05 4.39 21.74
N PHE A 251 -6.56 3.19 21.43
CA PHE A 251 -5.99 2.24 22.38
C PHE A 251 -4.46 2.23 22.39
N GLU A 252 -3.82 3.03 21.53
CA GLU A 252 -2.38 3.25 21.66
C GLU A 252 -2.11 3.79 23.07
N VAL A 253 -1.26 3.04 23.78
CA VAL A 253 -0.84 3.36 25.14
C VAL A 253 -0.42 4.82 25.18
N ALA A 254 -0.92 5.50 26.19
CA ALA A 254 -0.59 6.85 26.62
C ALA A 254 0.91 7.05 26.98
N ASP A 255 1.83 6.49 26.20
CA ASP A 255 3.28 6.65 26.33
C ASP A 255 3.78 7.95 25.67
N VAL A 256 2.91 8.70 25.00
CA VAL A 256 3.26 9.98 24.34
C VAL A 256 2.38 11.17 24.80
N SER A 257 1.39 10.94 25.67
CA SER A 257 0.74 12.05 26.38
C SER A 257 1.55 12.39 27.64
N GLU A 258 2.68 13.10 27.46
CA GLU A 258 3.54 13.66 28.53
C GLU A 258 2.83 14.74 29.39
N GLU A 259 1.49 14.79 29.42
CA GLU A 259 0.70 15.84 30.09
C GLU A 259 -0.17 15.37 31.27
N LYS A 260 0.12 14.22 31.90
CA LYS A 260 -0.52 13.86 33.18
C LYS A 260 0.47 13.75 34.35
N ASP A 261 0.24 14.65 35.32
CA ASP A 261 0.70 14.76 36.71
C ASP A 261 2.22 14.67 37.05
N PRO A 262 2.83 15.69 37.69
CA PRO A 262 4.22 15.66 38.21
C PRO A 262 4.41 14.74 39.44
N ARG A 263 3.40 13.94 39.80
CA ARG A 263 3.37 13.03 40.95
C ARG A 263 3.37 11.54 40.56
N ASP A 264 3.61 11.22 39.31
CA ASP A 264 3.64 9.83 38.85
C ASP A 264 4.83 9.07 39.49
N PRO A 265 4.58 8.05 40.34
CA PRO A 265 5.62 7.24 40.96
C PRO A 265 6.53 6.55 39.93
N MET A 266 6.01 6.24 38.74
CA MET A 266 6.78 5.58 37.68
C MET A 266 7.79 6.52 37.02
N ARG A 267 7.45 7.81 36.86
CA ARG A 267 8.38 8.85 36.40
C ARG A 267 9.50 9.08 37.42
N LEU A 268 9.19 9.08 38.71
CA LEU A 268 10.18 9.18 39.79
C LEU A 268 11.10 7.95 39.81
N PHE A 269 10.56 6.75 39.64
CA PHE A 269 11.33 5.51 39.54
C PHE A 269 12.29 5.54 38.34
N ASN A 270 11.81 5.94 37.16
CA ASN A 270 12.64 6.07 35.95
C ASN A 270 13.72 7.17 36.07
N LYS A 271 13.41 8.29 36.71
CA LYS A 271 14.40 9.34 37.02
C LYS A 271 15.47 8.83 37.98
N THR A 272 15.08 8.10 39.02
CA THR A 272 15.98 7.50 40.01
C THR A 272 16.88 6.44 39.39
N LYS A 273 16.32 5.60 38.51
CA LYS A 273 17.05 4.61 37.72
C LYS A 273 18.13 5.23 36.83
N LYS A 274 17.82 6.34 36.14
CA LYS A 274 18.80 7.09 35.32
C LYS A 274 19.94 7.65 36.18
N LEU A 275 19.61 8.32 37.30
CA LEU A 275 20.62 8.84 38.23
C LEU A 275 21.50 7.73 38.82
N MET A 276 20.92 6.56 39.09
CA MET A 276 21.66 5.40 39.59
C MET A 276 22.62 4.82 38.54
N VAL A 277 22.21 4.70 37.28
CA VAL A 277 23.11 4.27 36.18
C VAL A 277 24.28 5.24 36.02
N ASP A 278 24.05 6.53 36.24
CA ASP A 278 25.10 7.54 36.15
C ASP A 278 26.09 7.46 37.31
N ILE A 279 25.62 7.14 38.52
CA ILE A 279 26.47 6.91 39.69
C ILE A 279 27.27 5.61 39.57
N ILE A 280 26.65 4.51 39.11
CA ILE A 280 27.32 3.20 38.89
C ILE A 280 28.47 3.30 37.88
N ARG A 281 28.38 4.21 36.91
CA ARG A 281 29.45 4.44 35.93
C ARG A 281 30.63 5.26 36.47
N CYS A 282 30.48 5.90 37.62
CA CYS A 282 31.48 6.82 38.18
C CYS A 282 32.09 6.34 39.51
N VAL A 283 31.37 5.50 40.25
CA VAL A 283 31.75 5.00 41.58
C VAL A 283 31.76 3.48 41.56
N GLU A 284 32.82 2.87 42.08
CA GLU A 284 32.92 1.41 42.26
C GLU A 284 32.48 1.06 43.70
N GLY A 285 31.56 0.09 43.84
CA GLY A 285 31.06 -0.39 45.13
C GLY A 285 29.95 -1.43 44.97
N GLU A 286 29.88 -2.39 45.90
CA GLU A 286 28.89 -3.48 45.87
C GLU A 286 27.53 -3.10 46.51
N ASP A 287 27.55 -2.12 47.42
CA ASP A 287 26.39 -1.64 48.18
C ASP A 287 26.03 -0.17 47.88
N ILE A 288 24.76 0.04 47.50
CA ILE A 288 24.22 1.34 47.08
C ILE A 288 24.20 2.34 48.24
N SER A 289 23.97 1.86 49.46
CA SER A 289 24.00 2.69 50.68
C SER A 289 25.40 3.27 50.93
N ASP A 290 26.44 2.47 50.71
CA ASP A 290 27.84 2.88 50.92
C ASP A 290 28.36 3.76 49.77
N MET A 291 27.99 3.46 48.52
CA MET A 291 28.34 4.28 47.35
C MET A 291 27.79 5.71 47.44
N VAL A 292 26.63 5.86 48.06
CA VAL A 292 25.91 7.13 48.17
C VAL A 292 26.29 7.91 49.44
N ALA A 293 26.69 7.20 50.52
CA ALA A 293 27.18 7.81 51.76
C ALA A 293 28.68 8.17 51.74
N ALA A 294 29.49 7.54 50.89
CA ALA A 294 30.93 7.82 50.80
C ALA A 294 31.23 9.24 50.23
N PRO A 295 32.19 9.97 50.82
CA PRO A 295 32.57 11.32 50.38
C PRO A 295 33.05 11.31 48.93
N THR A 296 32.64 12.33 48.16
CA THR A 296 32.94 12.42 46.74
C THR A 296 34.43 12.65 46.50
N ILE A 297 35.11 11.72 45.82
CA ILE A 297 36.51 11.84 45.43
C ILE A 297 36.60 12.75 44.18
N PRO A 298 37.57 13.68 44.08
CA PRO A 298 37.71 14.60 42.94
C PRO A 298 37.79 13.91 41.57
N GLU A 299 38.40 12.73 41.51
CA GLU A 299 38.56 11.92 40.29
C GLU A 299 37.22 11.38 39.76
N GLN A 300 36.28 11.04 40.66
CA GLN A 300 34.95 10.56 40.30
C GLN A 300 34.07 11.70 39.75
N ASP A 301 34.23 12.91 40.29
CA ASP A 301 33.54 14.12 39.83
C ASP A 301 34.05 14.55 38.44
N GLN A 302 35.34 14.35 38.13
CA GLN A 302 35.90 14.58 36.80
C GLN A 302 35.39 13.56 35.76
N LYS A 303 35.30 12.27 36.11
CA LYS A 303 34.70 11.23 35.26
C LYS A 303 33.21 11.50 34.98
N TYR A 304 32.46 11.95 35.98
CA TYR A 304 31.06 12.36 35.82
C TYR A 304 30.91 13.58 34.88
N ARG A 305 31.74 14.62 35.06
CA ARG A 305 31.75 15.79 34.16
C ARG A 305 32.05 15.40 32.71
N ALA A 306 33.02 14.53 32.47
CA ALA A 306 33.36 14.07 31.12
C ALA A 306 32.20 13.32 30.45
N LEU A 307 31.49 12.46 31.20
CA LEU A 307 30.31 11.74 30.71
C LEU A 307 29.15 12.69 30.36
N MET A 308 28.91 13.72 31.18
CA MET A 308 27.86 14.71 30.95
C MET A 308 28.15 15.61 29.74
N THR A 309 29.41 16.01 29.55
CA THR A 309 29.85 16.77 28.36
C THR A 309 29.69 15.94 27.09
N SER A 310 30.12 14.67 27.10
CA SER A 310 29.96 13.78 25.95
C SER A 310 28.49 13.57 25.58
N ARG A 311 27.61 13.35 26.55
CA ARG A 311 26.16 13.22 26.31
C ARG A 311 25.54 14.51 25.75
N SER A 312 25.94 15.66 26.28
CA SER A 312 25.45 16.97 25.82
C SER A 312 25.86 17.24 24.37
N ALA A 313 27.10 16.88 23.98
CA ALA A 313 27.58 17.01 22.61
C ALA A 313 26.82 16.10 21.62
N HIS A 314 26.61 14.82 21.98
CA HIS A 314 25.84 13.89 21.13
C HIS A 314 24.38 14.33 20.97
N GLN A 315 23.77 14.90 22.02
CA GLN A 315 22.39 15.39 21.96
C GLN A 315 22.29 16.68 21.14
N GLN A 316 23.26 17.60 21.25
CA GLN A 316 23.34 18.78 20.39
C GLN A 316 23.47 18.38 18.92
N GLN A 317 24.34 17.42 18.61
CA GLN A 317 24.49 16.90 17.25
C GLN A 317 23.20 16.24 16.73
N ALA A 318 22.47 15.50 17.57
CA ALA A 318 21.18 14.92 17.21
C ALA A 318 20.08 15.98 16.99
N SER A 319 20.08 17.06 17.79
CA SER A 319 19.13 18.18 17.60
C SER A 319 19.41 18.99 16.33
N LEU A 320 20.67 19.08 15.90
CA LEU A 320 21.05 19.80 14.67
C LEU A 320 20.69 19.01 13.39
N MET A 321 20.64 17.67 13.45
CA MET A 321 20.26 16.83 12.30
C MET A 321 18.74 16.65 12.14
N ASN A 322 17.94 16.87 13.20
CA ASN A 322 16.49 16.68 13.19
C ASN A 322 15.76 18.02 13.26
N ASN A 323 15.38 18.57 12.11
CA ASN A 323 14.64 19.83 12.01
C ASN A 323 13.10 19.62 12.08
N THR A 324 12.63 18.54 12.71
CA THR A 324 11.21 18.22 12.84
C THR A 324 10.62 18.80 14.12
N VAL A 325 9.48 19.47 13.99
CA VAL A 325 8.76 20.27 15.01
C VAL A 325 8.27 19.46 16.23
N LEU A 326 8.51 18.15 16.28
CA LEU A 326 7.93 17.22 17.27
C LEU A 326 8.84 16.87 18.45
N SER A 327 10.00 17.53 18.59
CA SER A 327 10.84 17.43 19.80
C SER A 327 10.65 18.65 20.71
N GLN A 328 9.40 19.04 21.00
CA GLN A 328 9.08 19.85 22.19
C GLN A 328 8.88 18.97 23.44
N GLY A 329 9.52 17.80 23.50
CA GLY A 329 9.83 17.19 24.80
C GLY A 329 10.71 18.17 25.57
N SER A 330 10.24 18.62 26.73
CA SER A 330 10.93 19.56 27.62
C SER A 330 12.43 19.23 27.72
N PRO A 331 13.33 20.22 27.84
CA PRO A 331 14.76 19.95 27.93
C PRO A 331 15.00 18.94 29.06
N VAL A 332 15.42 17.73 28.69
CA VAL A 332 15.78 16.60 29.60
C VAL A 332 17.02 16.95 30.43
N ILE A 333 17.38 18.22 30.51
CA ILE A 333 18.61 18.77 31.05
C ILE A 333 18.26 19.92 32.00
N ILE A 334 17.65 19.60 33.14
CA ILE A 334 17.81 20.44 34.34
C ILE A 334 19.03 19.94 35.16
N ASP A 335 19.55 18.76 34.86
CA ASP A 335 20.54 18.07 35.70
C ASP A 335 21.99 18.10 35.20
N SER A 336 22.31 18.68 34.02
CA SER A 336 23.70 18.76 33.53
C SER A 336 24.61 19.73 34.29
N LYS A 337 24.03 20.60 35.13
CA LYS A 337 24.77 21.57 35.95
C LYS A 337 25.05 21.08 37.37
N LEU A 338 24.63 19.87 37.72
CA LEU A 338 24.75 19.36 39.09
C LEU A 338 26.10 18.68 39.30
N SER A 339 26.74 18.97 40.44
CA SER A 339 27.94 18.23 40.86
C SER A 339 27.58 16.80 41.27
N LEU A 340 28.55 15.87 41.23
CA LEU A 340 28.32 14.47 41.62
C LEU A 340 27.74 14.36 43.05
N HIS A 341 28.12 15.28 43.94
CA HIS A 341 27.54 15.41 45.28
C HIS A 341 26.04 15.73 45.25
N GLN A 342 25.60 16.69 44.44
CA GLN A 342 24.19 17.06 44.31
C GLN A 342 23.35 15.94 43.68
N VAL A 343 23.95 15.13 42.81
CA VAL A 343 23.33 13.94 42.21
C VAL A 343 23.18 12.83 43.25
N LYS A 344 24.18 12.59 44.10
CA LYS A 344 24.09 11.67 45.25
C LYS A 344 23.00 12.11 46.24
N THR A 345 22.96 13.40 46.64
CA THR A 345 21.93 13.92 47.55
C THR A 345 20.51 13.79 46.98
N ARG A 346 20.33 14.03 45.68
CA ARG A 346 19.03 13.86 45.01
C ARG A 346 18.64 12.38 44.88
N LEU A 347 19.60 11.49 44.64
CA LEU A 347 19.35 10.05 44.66
C LEU A 347 18.87 9.61 46.06
N ILE A 348 19.50 10.06 47.15
CA ILE A 348 19.05 9.77 48.52
C ILE A 348 17.62 10.25 48.74
N HIS A 349 17.32 11.48 48.34
CA HIS A 349 15.99 12.06 48.50
C HIS A 349 14.92 11.28 47.71
N ASN A 350 15.23 10.87 46.48
CA ASN A 350 14.31 10.09 45.65
C ASN A 350 14.15 8.65 46.16
N LEU A 351 15.22 8.00 46.64
CA LEU A 351 15.16 6.67 47.23
C LEU A 351 14.32 6.66 48.52
N ARG A 352 14.44 7.68 49.38
CA ARG A 352 13.57 7.84 50.56
C ARG A 352 12.10 8.03 50.19
N ARG A 353 11.82 8.79 49.12
CA ARG A 353 10.44 8.98 48.60
C ARG A 353 9.87 7.70 48.00
N LEU A 354 10.68 6.89 47.32
CA LEU A 354 10.28 5.59 46.78
C LEU A 354 10.11 4.52 47.88
N GLU A 355 10.86 4.59 48.98
CA GLU A 355 10.64 3.78 50.20
C GLU A 355 9.31 4.12 50.88
N THR A 356 8.95 5.40 50.94
CA THR A 356 7.66 5.85 51.52
C THR A 356 6.46 5.39 50.69
N GLN A 357 6.68 5.01 49.42
CA GLN A 357 5.67 4.51 48.49
C GLN A 357 5.75 2.98 48.27
N GLU A 358 6.48 2.25 49.13
CA GLU A 358 6.68 0.78 49.09
C GLU A 358 7.28 0.20 47.79
N LEU A 359 7.80 1.03 46.89
CA LEU A 359 8.36 0.59 45.59
C LEU A 359 9.78 0.03 45.70
N THR A 360 10.50 0.35 46.77
CA THR A 360 11.86 -0.14 47.05
C THR A 360 12.11 -0.22 48.55
N SER A 361 12.69 -1.33 49.04
CA SER A 361 13.05 -1.48 50.46
C SER A 361 14.55 -1.32 50.69
N LYS A 362 14.90 -0.57 51.74
CA LYS A 362 16.27 -0.40 52.25
C LYS A 362 16.88 -1.70 52.77
N ALA A 363 16.04 -2.64 53.22
CA ALA A 363 16.44 -3.94 53.74
C ALA A 363 16.91 -4.92 52.65
N ASP A 364 16.54 -4.70 51.39
CA ASP A 364 16.85 -5.58 50.26
C ASP A 364 18.00 -5.05 49.37
N ASN A 365 18.81 -4.10 49.84
CA ASN A 365 19.85 -3.41 49.05
C ASN A 365 19.34 -2.92 47.67
N TYR A 366 18.09 -2.46 47.61
CA TYR A 366 17.41 -2.02 46.39
C TYR A 366 17.50 -3.06 45.24
N ARG A 367 17.37 -4.36 45.57
CA ARG A 367 17.43 -5.49 44.60
C ARG A 367 16.48 -5.30 43.42
N THR A 368 15.28 -4.78 43.63
CA THR A 368 14.29 -4.48 42.57
C THR A 368 14.81 -3.44 41.57
N LEU A 369 15.48 -2.40 42.05
CA LEU A 369 16.08 -1.36 41.22
C LEU A 369 17.31 -1.88 40.45
N ARG A 370 18.16 -2.70 41.08
CA ARG A 370 19.30 -3.37 40.43
C ARG A 370 18.84 -4.35 39.34
N SER A 371 17.84 -5.18 39.64
CA SER A 371 17.26 -6.13 38.69
C SER A 371 16.61 -5.39 37.50
N SER A 372 15.90 -4.30 37.76
CA SER A 372 15.34 -3.44 36.70
C SER A 372 16.41 -2.77 35.85
N ILE A 373 17.54 -2.35 36.42
CA ILE A 373 18.68 -1.80 35.66
C ILE A 373 19.34 -2.90 34.82
N ALA A 374 19.59 -4.08 35.38
CA ALA A 374 20.17 -5.21 34.66
C ALA A 374 19.28 -5.65 33.49
N SER A 375 17.98 -5.85 33.73
CA SER A 375 16.99 -6.14 32.68
C SER A 375 16.98 -5.05 31.61
N THR A 376 17.04 -3.77 31.99
CA THR A 376 17.11 -2.68 31.00
C THR A 376 18.41 -2.64 30.21
N ILE A 377 19.55 -3.02 30.78
CA ILE A 377 20.81 -3.12 30.02
C ILE A 377 20.72 -4.24 28.98
N VAL A 378 20.14 -5.39 29.35
CA VAL A 378 19.90 -6.51 28.43
C VAL A 378 18.93 -6.09 27.33
N ASN A 379 17.78 -5.51 27.69
CA ASN A 379 16.79 -5.03 26.74
C ASN A 379 17.35 -3.89 25.88
N LEU A 380 18.22 -3.01 26.39
CA LEU A 380 18.87 -1.95 25.61
C LEU A 380 19.77 -2.51 24.51
N LYS A 381 20.43 -3.65 24.74
CA LYS A 381 21.24 -4.33 23.72
C LYS A 381 20.32 -4.86 22.61
N GLU A 382 19.22 -5.50 22.99
CA GLU A 382 18.21 -6.01 22.07
C GLU A 382 17.52 -4.88 21.27
N HIS A 383 17.12 -3.79 21.93
CA HIS A 383 16.59 -2.61 21.26
C HIS A 383 17.62 -1.93 20.36
N ARG A 384 18.93 -2.02 20.63
CA ARG A 384 19.97 -1.49 19.73
C ARG A 384 20.14 -2.38 18.49
N THR A 385 20.11 -3.70 18.66
CA THR A 385 20.16 -4.62 17.51
C THR A 385 18.90 -4.48 16.66
N ASN A 386 17.73 -4.40 17.29
CA ASN A 386 16.46 -4.23 16.60
C ASN A 386 16.40 -2.89 15.86
N ARG A 387 16.81 -1.78 16.49
CA ARG A 387 16.90 -0.48 15.81
C ARG A 387 17.90 -0.46 14.64
N LYS A 388 19.01 -1.21 14.72
CA LYS A 388 19.94 -1.32 13.58
C LYS A 388 19.31 -2.05 12.40
N ILE A 389 18.61 -3.16 12.69
CA ILE A 389 17.87 -3.93 11.68
C ILE A 389 16.75 -3.08 11.08
N GLU A 390 16.00 -2.38 11.92
CA GLU A 390 14.90 -1.51 11.49
C GLU A 390 15.41 -0.32 10.67
N LEU A 391 16.52 0.30 11.06
CA LEU A 391 17.15 1.36 10.26
C LEU A 391 17.57 0.84 8.88
N GLN A 392 18.17 -0.34 8.80
CA GLN A 392 18.51 -0.96 7.52
C GLN A 392 17.26 -1.23 6.67
N LYS A 393 16.19 -1.74 7.29
CA LYS A 393 14.90 -1.94 6.62
C LYS A 393 14.31 -0.64 6.10
N LEU A 394 14.27 0.42 6.93
CA LEU A 394 13.78 1.74 6.54
C LEU A 394 14.58 2.35 5.40
N LEU A 395 15.91 2.16 5.38
CA LEU A 395 16.75 2.58 4.26
C LEU A 395 16.38 1.85 2.96
N ILE A 396 16.12 0.54 3.02
CA ILE A 396 15.66 -0.23 1.86
C ILE A 396 14.27 0.23 1.42
N THR A 397 13.33 0.43 2.35
CA THR A 397 11.99 0.95 2.06
C THR A 397 12.05 2.33 1.41
N ALA A 398 12.92 3.22 1.89
CA ALA A 398 13.14 4.53 1.27
C ALA A 398 13.59 4.41 -0.19
N GLN A 399 14.54 3.51 -0.49
CA GLN A 399 14.97 3.24 -1.87
C GLN A 399 13.85 2.65 -2.73
N GLN A 400 13.01 1.76 -2.18
CA GLN A 400 11.86 1.22 -2.91
C GLN A 400 10.79 2.28 -3.18
N LEU A 401 10.54 3.19 -2.22
CA LEU A 401 9.63 4.32 -2.38
C LEU A 401 10.13 5.28 -3.45
N GLU A 402 11.43 5.56 -3.50
CA GLU A 402 12.04 6.39 -4.55
C GLU A 402 11.86 5.75 -5.94
N LYS A 403 12.04 4.42 -6.06
CA LYS A 403 11.74 3.70 -7.30
C LYS A 403 10.26 3.81 -7.70
N LYS A 404 9.34 3.71 -6.75
CA LYS A 404 7.89 3.89 -6.98
C LYS A 404 7.57 5.32 -7.40
N GLU A 405 8.16 6.32 -6.75
CA GLU A 405 7.98 7.73 -7.10
C GLU A 405 8.41 7.97 -8.55
N LYS A 406 9.57 7.43 -8.95
CA LYS A 406 10.05 7.50 -10.33
C LYS A 406 9.08 6.85 -11.31
N PHE A 407 8.57 5.65 -10.99
CA PHE A 407 7.58 4.96 -11.81
C PHE A 407 6.30 5.78 -11.99
N TYR A 408 5.74 6.34 -10.91
CA TYR A 408 4.54 7.18 -11.01
C TYR A 408 4.78 8.48 -11.76
N LYS A 409 5.98 9.09 -11.64
CA LYS A 409 6.36 10.25 -12.47
C LYS A 409 6.42 9.90 -13.95
N GLU A 410 6.99 8.76 -14.31
CA GLU A 410 7.01 8.25 -15.68
C GLU A 410 5.59 7.98 -16.19
N GLN A 411 4.73 7.37 -15.37
CA GLN A 411 3.32 7.13 -15.70
C GLN A 411 2.56 8.45 -15.91
N GLN A 412 2.78 9.44 -15.04
CA GLN A 412 2.20 10.77 -15.18
C GLN A 412 2.67 11.45 -16.47
N GLN A 413 3.96 11.34 -16.82
CA GLN A 413 4.49 11.87 -18.08
C GLN A 413 3.88 11.16 -19.29
N SER A 414 3.67 9.85 -19.22
CA SER A 414 2.97 9.09 -20.26
C SER A 414 1.54 9.60 -20.44
N TYR A 415 0.78 9.79 -19.36
CA TYR A 415 -0.57 10.36 -19.41
C TYR A 415 -0.59 11.80 -19.93
N GLN A 416 0.37 12.64 -19.55
CA GLN A 416 0.50 13.99 -20.08
C GLN A 416 0.83 13.98 -21.59
N THR A 417 1.68 13.07 -22.02
CA THR A 417 2.04 12.90 -23.45
C THR A 417 0.85 12.39 -24.25
N TYR A 418 0.08 11.47 -23.67
CA TYR A 418 -1.18 11.00 -24.23
C TYR A 418 -2.20 12.14 -24.36
N LEU A 419 -2.44 12.92 -23.29
CA LEU A 419 -3.31 14.09 -23.31
C LEU A 419 -2.87 15.12 -24.34
N LYS A 420 -1.57 15.41 -24.44
CA LYS A 420 -1.02 16.30 -25.48
C LYS A 420 -1.26 15.75 -26.89
N THR A 421 -1.08 14.45 -27.10
CA THR A 421 -1.35 13.79 -28.38
C THR A 421 -2.84 13.87 -28.73
N CYS A 422 -3.74 13.61 -27.78
CA CYS A 422 -5.18 13.78 -27.95
C CYS A 422 -5.56 15.22 -28.27
N LEU A 423 -5.01 16.20 -27.55
CA LEU A 423 -5.22 17.62 -27.80
C LEU A 423 -4.69 18.04 -29.17
N ASN A 424 -3.53 17.55 -29.58
CA ASN A 424 -2.96 17.80 -30.91
C ASN A 424 -3.81 17.18 -32.01
N ASN A 425 -4.29 15.94 -31.85
CA ASN A 425 -5.20 15.29 -32.79
C ASN A 425 -6.53 16.04 -32.90
N MET A 426 -7.07 16.55 -31.79
CA MET A 426 -8.25 17.43 -31.81
C MET A 426 -7.97 18.79 -32.47
N ALA A 427 -6.81 19.40 -32.23
CA ALA A 427 -6.42 20.67 -32.84
C ALA A 427 -6.17 20.55 -34.36
N MET A 428 -5.59 19.43 -34.82
CA MET A 428 -5.44 19.08 -36.23
C MET A 428 -6.81 18.91 -36.92
N ARG A 429 -7.81 18.36 -36.21
CA ARG A 429 -9.18 18.20 -36.70
C ARG A 429 -9.90 19.52 -36.94
N ASN A 430 -9.59 20.55 -36.15
CA ASN A 430 -10.16 21.90 -36.29
C ASN A 430 -9.49 22.74 -37.40
N LYS A 431 -8.33 22.33 -37.94
CA LYS A 431 -7.69 23.05 -39.05
C LYS A 431 -8.29 22.73 -40.42
N ASN A 432 -9.07 21.66 -40.56
CA ASN A 432 -9.52 21.16 -41.87
C ASN A 432 -10.97 21.50 -42.26
N VAL A 433 -11.62 22.49 -41.63
CA VAL A 433 -12.99 22.87 -42.02
C VAL A 433 -13.19 24.35 -42.39
N HIS A 434 -12.33 25.31 -41.98
CA HIS A 434 -12.56 26.74 -42.34
C HIS A 434 -11.32 27.62 -42.60
N ALA A 435 -10.14 27.08 -42.95
CA ALA A 435 -8.94 27.89 -43.18
C ALA A 435 -8.44 27.90 -44.63
N ALA A 436 -9.34 27.77 -45.60
CA ALA A 436 -9.08 28.14 -46.99
C ALA A 436 -10.02 29.30 -47.36
N ILE A 437 -9.77 30.48 -46.80
CA ILE A 437 -10.00 31.83 -47.37
C ILE A 437 -9.60 32.85 -46.30
N LYS A 438 -8.65 33.72 -46.69
CA LYS A 438 -8.23 35.01 -46.11
C LYS A 438 -7.22 35.09 -44.95
N ASP A 439 -6.08 35.63 -45.39
CA ASP A 439 -5.36 36.80 -44.88
C ASP A 439 -4.08 36.62 -44.05
N ASN A 440 -3.03 37.20 -44.66
CA ASN A 440 -1.70 37.44 -44.15
C ASN A 440 -1.72 38.27 -42.87
N ASN A 441 -0.70 38.05 -42.04
CA ASN A 441 -0.34 38.79 -40.82
C ASN A 441 -1.21 38.57 -39.58
N SER A 442 -0.82 37.60 -38.75
CA SER A 442 -0.50 37.88 -37.34
C SER A 442 0.22 36.69 -36.69
N LYS A 443 1.42 36.95 -36.16
CA LYS A 443 2.09 36.05 -35.22
C LYS A 443 1.36 36.15 -33.88
N SER A 444 0.61 35.13 -33.48
CA SER A 444 0.26 34.95 -32.07
C SER A 444 0.37 33.48 -31.67
N LYS A 445 1.27 33.22 -30.72
CA LYS A 445 1.42 31.93 -30.02
C LYS A 445 0.19 31.74 -29.11
N GLY A 446 -0.94 31.35 -29.68
CA GLY A 446 -2.13 30.99 -28.91
C GLY A 446 -2.06 29.53 -28.46
N LYS A 447 -2.08 29.27 -27.14
CA LYS A 447 -2.43 27.95 -26.60
C LYS A 447 -3.73 27.49 -27.28
N ALA A 448 -3.83 26.22 -27.66
CA ALA A 448 -5.03 25.69 -28.30
C ALA A 448 -6.24 25.80 -27.36
N ILE A 449 -7.04 26.85 -27.52
CA ILE A 449 -8.27 27.07 -26.76
C ILE A 449 -9.36 26.20 -27.41
N VAL A 450 -9.79 25.16 -26.70
CA VAL A 450 -10.94 24.35 -27.11
C VAL A 450 -12.21 25.10 -26.70
N LYS A 451 -13.00 25.56 -27.68
CA LYS A 451 -14.29 26.19 -27.42
C LYS A 451 -15.36 25.09 -27.28
N TYR A 452 -15.96 24.97 -26.10
CA TYR A 452 -17.15 24.15 -25.86
C TYR A 452 -18.37 25.04 -25.67
N THR A 453 -19.52 24.62 -26.20
CA THR A 453 -20.82 25.22 -25.87
C THR A 453 -21.17 24.91 -24.42
N ALA A 454 -21.76 25.89 -23.73
CA ALA A 454 -22.17 25.81 -22.32
C ALA A 454 -23.00 24.55 -22.00
N VAL A 455 -23.88 24.15 -22.93
CA VAL A 455 -24.71 22.94 -22.83
C VAL A 455 -23.87 21.66 -22.78
N ARG A 456 -22.81 21.57 -23.59
CA ARG A 456 -21.93 20.40 -23.65
C ARG A 456 -21.04 20.24 -22.42
N LEU A 457 -20.70 21.34 -21.75
CA LEU A 457 -19.97 21.33 -20.49
C LEU A 457 -20.88 20.93 -19.31
N GLN A 458 -22.18 21.21 -19.40
CA GLN A 458 -23.18 20.79 -18.42
C GLN A 458 -23.48 19.29 -18.55
N GLU A 459 -23.62 18.76 -19.77
CA GLU A 459 -23.80 17.32 -20.02
C GLU A 459 -22.60 16.49 -19.56
N LYS A 460 -21.39 17.06 -19.60
CA LYS A 460 -20.15 16.42 -19.12
C LYS A 460 -19.86 16.66 -17.63
N GLY A 461 -20.75 17.33 -16.90
CA GLY A 461 -20.63 17.54 -15.45
C GLY A 461 -19.58 18.57 -15.01
N CYS A 462 -19.00 19.35 -15.92
CA CYS A 462 -17.94 20.31 -15.61
C CYS A 462 -18.46 21.71 -15.20
N CYS A 463 -19.73 22.05 -15.47
CA CYS A 463 -20.33 23.34 -15.09
C CYS A 463 -21.47 23.13 -14.07
N LEU A 464 -21.33 23.71 -12.87
CA LEU A 464 -22.27 23.54 -11.75
C LEU A 464 -23.51 24.45 -11.80
N ARG A 465 -23.50 25.54 -12.59
CA ARG A 465 -24.68 26.39 -12.83
C ARG A 465 -24.49 27.31 -14.04
N LEU A 466 -25.47 27.37 -14.94
CA LEU A 466 -25.55 28.42 -15.97
C LEU A 466 -26.52 29.50 -15.49
N LYS A 467 -26.02 30.72 -15.30
CA LYS A 467 -26.88 31.91 -15.19
C LYS A 467 -27.08 32.46 -16.59
N ILE A 468 -28.32 32.38 -17.08
CA ILE A 468 -28.74 33.09 -18.28
C ILE A 468 -28.87 34.56 -17.89
N CYS A 469 -27.91 35.39 -18.30
CA CYS A 469 -28.13 36.83 -18.31
C CYS A 469 -29.07 37.14 -19.46
N GLN A 470 -30.36 37.35 -19.16
CA GLN A 470 -31.25 38.04 -20.09
C GLN A 470 -30.72 39.46 -20.25
N MET A 471 -30.11 39.72 -21.40
CA MET A 471 -29.93 41.07 -21.90
C MET A 471 -31.33 41.62 -22.18
N TYR A 472 -31.80 42.53 -21.33
CA TYR A 472 -32.92 43.40 -21.66
C TYR A 472 -32.49 44.25 -22.87
N ASN A 473 -33.29 44.19 -23.94
CA ASN A 473 -33.23 45.15 -25.05
C ASN A 473 -33.64 46.54 -24.57
#